data_AF-A0A9W9VNI9-F1
#
_entry.id   AF-A0A9W9VNI9-F1
#
_cell.length_a   1.000
_cell.length_b   1.000
_cell.length_c   1.000
_cell.angle_alpha   90.00
_cell.angle_beta   90.00
_cell.angle_gamma   90.00
#
_symmetry.space_group_name_H-M   'P 1'
#
loop_
_entity.id
_entity.type
_entity.pdbx_description
1 polymer ?
#
loop_
_entity_poly.entity_id
_entity_poly.type
_entity_poly.pdbx_seq_one_letter_code
_entity_poly.pdbx_strand_id
1 'polypeptide(L)'
;MDGETQLWSMIEPQGEMTSTVRMRMAARHVSYSPVLQSIISIDENDFGRMMPIRRFFSSTAVANLPSSVISLAPCSFWHPCILQGGTGGEVTATNPFRKLLHTKPEHWQQYWFTHEWVAGPDADGSGTSRFFDGYKAEENQLAKNLASRTRHIADCSITSIYEEGTHVTALGWNPNRRCAAWACAALGCGLLRVEDLAIS
;
A
#
# COMPACT_ATOMS: atom_id res chain seq x y z
N MET A 1 19.05 9.24 6.86
CA MET A 1 18.32 8.00 6.51
C MET A 1 19.01 7.42 5.29
N ASP A 2 19.60 6.23 5.41
CA ASP A 2 20.53 5.70 4.40
C ASP A 2 19.82 5.00 3.24
N GLY A 3 18.50 4.85 3.31
CA GLY A 3 17.65 4.33 2.25
C GLY A 3 17.68 2.81 2.09
N GLU A 4 18.46 2.12 2.91
CA GLU A 4 18.46 0.66 3.00
C GLU A 4 17.38 0.17 3.96
N THR A 5 16.78 -0.97 3.63
CA THR A 5 15.97 -1.74 4.58
C THR A 5 16.80 -2.94 5.02
N GLN A 6 16.94 -3.15 6.32
CA GLN A 6 17.82 -4.16 6.89
C GLN A 6 17.00 -5.17 7.71
N LEU A 7 17.42 -6.43 7.65
CA LEU A 7 16.93 -7.52 8.46
C LEU A 7 18.13 -8.08 9.24
N TRP A 8 17.98 -8.15 10.56
CA TRP A 8 19.03 -8.65 11.43
C TRP A 8 18.44 -9.44 12.60
N SER A 9 19.25 -10.35 13.15
CA SER A 9 18.94 -11.07 14.38
C SER A 9 19.26 -10.22 15.59
N MET A 10 18.39 -10.21 16.60
CA MET A 10 18.70 -9.54 17.88
C MET A 10 19.71 -10.33 18.72
N ILE A 11 19.85 -11.64 18.46
CA ILE A 11 20.76 -12.52 19.20
C ILE A 11 22.19 -12.30 18.71
N GLU A 12 22.37 -12.24 17.38
CA GLU A 12 23.67 -12.01 16.74
C GLU A 12 23.58 -10.96 15.62
N PRO A 13 23.51 -9.66 15.96
CA PRO A 13 23.28 -8.60 14.96
C PRO A 13 24.37 -8.46 13.92
N GLN A 14 25.62 -8.77 14.28
CA GLN A 14 26.78 -8.59 13.40
C GLN A 14 27.00 -9.80 12.47
N GLY A 15 26.62 -11.00 12.90
CA GLY A 15 26.77 -12.24 12.13
C GLY A 15 25.56 -12.55 11.25
N GLU A 16 24.36 -12.16 11.68
CA GLU A 16 23.11 -12.47 11.01
C GLU A 16 22.40 -11.20 10.54
N MET A 17 22.96 -10.55 9.52
CA MET A 17 22.42 -9.33 8.91
C MET A 17 22.34 -9.44 7.39
N THR A 18 21.27 -8.92 6.81
CA THR A 18 21.08 -8.79 5.36
C THR A 18 20.33 -7.51 5.03
N SER A 19 20.58 -6.92 3.88
CA SER A 19 19.96 -5.66 3.44
C SER A 19 19.34 -5.80 2.05
N THR A 20 18.34 -4.96 1.78
CA THR A 20 17.83 -4.77 0.42
C THR A 20 18.73 -3.82 -0.36
N VAL A 21 18.51 -3.77 -1.68
CA VAL A 21 19.03 -2.68 -2.51
C VAL A 21 18.61 -1.34 -1.92
N ARG A 22 19.56 -0.41 -1.86
CA ARG A 22 19.38 0.95 -1.37
C ARG A 22 18.37 1.73 -2.23
N MET A 23 17.43 2.40 -1.58
CA MET A 23 16.49 3.35 -2.17
C MET A 23 16.93 4.79 -1.88
N ARG A 24 16.44 5.77 -2.63
CA ARG A 24 16.72 7.19 -2.35
C ARG A 24 15.96 7.66 -1.12
N MET A 25 14.78 7.09 -0.90
CA MET A 25 13.95 7.34 0.27
C MET A 25 13.84 6.07 1.12
N ALA A 26 13.82 6.24 2.45
CA ALA A 26 13.53 5.12 3.33
C ALA A 26 12.09 4.64 3.15
N ALA A 27 11.88 3.34 3.34
CA ALA A 27 10.54 2.77 3.42
C ALA A 27 9.74 3.45 4.54
N ARG A 28 8.62 4.08 4.18
CA ARG A 28 7.74 4.75 5.15
C ARG A 28 6.98 3.75 6.01
N HIS A 29 6.64 2.61 5.43
CA HIS A 29 5.90 1.54 6.09
C HIS A 29 6.53 0.18 5.82
N VAL A 30 6.53 -0.65 6.85
CA VAL A 30 7.02 -2.03 6.82
C VAL A 30 6.08 -2.86 7.68
N SER A 31 5.60 -3.98 7.14
CA SER A 31 4.76 -4.92 7.87
C SER A 31 5.14 -6.36 7.52
N TYR A 32 5.18 -7.24 8.52
CA TYR A 32 5.44 -8.66 8.32
C TYR A 32 4.15 -9.43 8.06
N SER A 33 4.11 -10.23 6.99
CA SER A 33 3.04 -11.20 6.73
C SER A 33 3.50 -12.61 7.11
N PRO A 34 2.87 -13.24 8.12
CA PRO A 34 3.15 -14.63 8.50
C PRO A 34 2.77 -15.62 7.41
N VAL A 35 1.63 -15.39 6.73
CA VAL A 35 1.12 -16.28 5.67
C VAL A 35 2.07 -16.33 4.48
N LEU A 36 2.67 -15.19 4.13
CA LEU A 36 3.60 -15.08 3.00
C LEU A 36 5.07 -15.29 3.42
N GLN A 37 5.35 -15.42 4.72
CA GLN A 37 6.71 -15.40 5.28
C GLN A 37 7.58 -14.27 4.70
N SER A 38 6.99 -13.10 4.54
CA SER A 38 7.57 -11.98 3.80
C SER A 38 7.28 -10.65 4.48
N ILE A 39 8.19 -9.71 4.31
CA ILE A 39 8.00 -8.32 4.70
C ILE A 39 7.39 -7.57 3.51
N ILE A 40 6.31 -6.85 3.78
CA ILE A 40 5.63 -5.96 2.85
C ILE A 40 6.05 -4.54 3.17
N SER A 41 6.40 -3.80 2.12
CA SER A 41 6.83 -2.41 2.22
C SER A 41 6.42 -1.65 0.97
N ILE A 42 6.60 -0.34 0.98
CA ILE A 42 6.34 0.54 -0.15
C ILE A 42 7.70 1.03 -0.66
N ASP A 43 7.88 1.07 -1.98
CA ASP A 43 9.07 1.65 -2.60
C ASP A 43 8.90 3.16 -2.91
N GLU A 44 9.98 3.80 -3.38
CA GLU A 44 9.97 5.22 -3.76
C GLU A 44 9.19 5.53 -5.05
N ASN A 45 8.73 4.51 -5.78
CA ASN A 45 7.99 4.65 -7.03
C ASN A 45 6.50 4.32 -6.85
N ASP A 46 6.01 4.32 -5.60
CA ASP A 46 4.63 4.02 -5.22
C ASP A 46 4.16 2.59 -5.58
N PHE A 47 5.10 1.63 -5.61
CA PHE A 47 4.80 0.21 -5.68
C PHE A 47 4.83 -0.43 -4.29
N GLY A 48 3.87 -1.30 -4.02
CA GLY A 48 4.00 -2.29 -2.97
C GLY A 48 5.08 -3.30 -3.36
N ARG A 49 6.01 -3.58 -2.44
CA ARG A 49 7.06 -4.60 -2.60
C ARG A 49 6.97 -5.63 -1.49
N MET A 50 7.32 -6.86 -1.84
CA MET A 50 7.39 -8.02 -0.96
C MET A 50 8.84 -8.53 -0.92
N MET A 51 9.33 -8.76 0.29
CA MET A 51 10.69 -9.20 0.60
C MET A 51 10.61 -10.47 1.45
N PRO A 52 10.71 -11.66 0.85
CA PRO A 52 10.68 -12.92 1.58
C PRO A 52 11.83 -13.00 2.59
N ILE A 53 11.56 -13.48 3.81
CA ILE A 53 12.60 -13.55 4.88
C ILE A 53 13.83 -14.33 4.41
N ARG A 54 13.62 -15.47 3.73
CA ARG A 54 14.71 -16.33 3.24
C ARG A 54 15.43 -15.81 1.99
N ARG A 55 14.97 -14.69 1.42
CA ARG A 55 15.55 -14.06 0.24
C ARG A 55 15.44 -12.54 0.33
N PHE A 56 15.72 -12.00 1.51
CA PHE A 56 15.42 -10.61 1.86
C PHE A 56 16.11 -9.59 0.94
N PHE A 57 17.30 -9.92 0.44
CA PHE A 57 18.05 -9.13 -0.55
C PHE A 57 17.34 -8.95 -1.90
N SER A 58 16.26 -9.71 -2.17
CA SER A 58 15.47 -9.63 -3.40
C SER A 58 14.04 -9.19 -3.12
N SER A 59 13.66 -8.04 -3.67
CA SER A 59 12.28 -7.52 -3.58
C SER A 59 11.48 -7.83 -4.84
N THR A 60 10.22 -8.23 -4.66
CA THR A 60 9.25 -8.43 -5.76
C THR A 60 8.16 -7.37 -5.66
N ALA A 61 7.88 -6.65 -6.75
CA ALA A 61 6.72 -5.75 -6.80
C ALA A 61 5.42 -6.56 -6.74
N VAL A 62 4.48 -6.15 -5.89
CA VAL A 62 3.24 -6.86 -5.60
C VAL A 62 1.99 -6.01 -5.68
N ALA A 63 2.10 -4.69 -5.81
CA ALA A 63 0.95 -3.80 -5.95
C ALA A 63 1.39 -2.49 -6.57
N ASN A 64 0.44 -1.75 -7.15
CA ASN A 64 0.70 -0.51 -7.86
C ASN A 64 -0.41 0.51 -7.59
N LEU A 65 -0.08 1.63 -6.94
CA LEU A 65 -1.08 2.65 -6.60
C LEU A 65 -1.02 3.84 -7.55
N PRO A 66 -2.15 4.52 -7.83
CA PRO A 66 -2.20 5.65 -8.75
C PRO A 66 -1.65 6.95 -8.14
N SER A 67 -1.76 7.12 -6.82
CA SER A 67 -1.18 8.26 -6.08
C SER A 67 -0.06 7.82 -5.13
N SER A 68 0.54 8.78 -4.43
CA SER A 68 1.62 8.48 -3.50
C SER A 68 1.12 7.69 -2.31
N VAL A 69 1.76 6.55 -2.02
CA VAL A 69 1.30 5.67 -0.94
C VAL A 69 1.77 6.21 0.41
N ILE A 70 0.82 6.45 1.30
CA ILE A 70 1.06 7.05 2.61
C ILE A 70 0.62 6.17 3.77
N SER A 71 -0.13 5.09 3.51
CA SER A 71 -0.52 4.12 4.54
C SER A 71 -0.49 2.69 4.02
N LEU A 72 -0.15 1.76 4.91
CA LEU A 72 -0.12 0.31 4.68
C LEU A 72 -0.76 -0.35 5.91
N ALA A 73 -1.76 -1.20 5.71
CA ALA A 73 -2.32 -1.97 6.82
C ALA A 73 -1.27 -2.96 7.36
N PRO A 74 -1.18 -3.15 8.68
CA PRO A 74 -0.50 -4.30 9.25
C PRO A 74 -1.04 -5.58 8.63
N CYS A 75 -0.15 -6.44 8.13
CA CYS A 75 -0.55 -7.66 7.44
C CYS A 75 -1.29 -8.58 8.40
N SER A 76 -2.32 -9.25 7.88
CA SER A 76 -3.10 -10.20 8.65
C SER A 76 -2.30 -11.48 8.93
N PHE A 77 -2.58 -12.10 10.08
CA PHE A 77 -2.12 -13.45 10.41
C PHE A 77 -2.97 -14.54 9.75
N TRP A 78 -4.13 -14.18 9.20
CA TRP A 78 -5.16 -15.12 8.78
C TRP A 78 -5.37 -15.18 7.26
N HIS A 79 -4.88 -14.19 6.52
CA HIS A 79 -4.97 -14.16 5.05
C HIS A 79 -3.78 -13.41 4.43
N PRO A 80 -3.45 -13.68 3.15
CA PRO A 80 -2.34 -13.03 2.46
C PRO A 80 -2.67 -11.63 1.92
N CYS A 81 -3.92 -11.16 2.01
CA CYS A 81 -4.32 -9.87 1.45
C CYS A 81 -3.62 -8.67 2.12
N ILE A 82 -3.27 -7.68 1.32
CA ILE A 82 -2.61 -6.43 1.72
C ILE A 82 -3.55 -5.27 1.40
N LEU A 83 -3.61 -4.26 2.27
CA LEU A 83 -4.27 -2.99 2.01
C LEU A 83 -3.27 -1.85 1.99
N GLN A 84 -3.44 -0.96 1.01
CA GLN A 84 -2.60 0.22 0.83
C GLN A 84 -3.48 1.44 0.57
N GLY A 85 -3.06 2.58 1.10
CA GLY A 85 -3.80 3.83 1.03
C GLY A 85 -2.94 4.95 0.48
N GLY A 86 -3.52 5.69 -0.47
CA GLY A 86 -2.87 6.79 -1.16
C GLY A 86 -3.25 8.18 -0.64
N THR A 87 -2.52 9.19 -1.11
CA THR A 87 -2.87 10.60 -0.92
C THR A 87 -4.12 11.00 -1.72
N GLY A 88 -4.43 10.29 -2.80
CA GLY A 88 -5.62 10.50 -3.63
C GLY A 88 -6.92 9.94 -3.04
N GLY A 89 -6.89 9.42 -1.81
CA GLY A 89 -8.09 8.89 -1.15
C GLY A 89 -8.47 7.48 -1.60
N GLU A 90 -7.66 6.84 -2.42
CA GLU A 90 -7.86 5.46 -2.83
C GLU A 90 -7.34 4.46 -1.79
N VAL A 91 -8.11 3.40 -1.57
CA VAL A 91 -7.66 2.21 -0.82
C VAL A 91 -7.70 1.01 -1.76
N THR A 92 -6.56 0.36 -1.93
CA THR A 92 -6.44 -0.83 -2.78
C THR A 92 -6.20 -2.08 -1.95
N ALA A 93 -6.82 -3.17 -2.38
CA ALA A 93 -6.61 -4.50 -1.86
C ALA A 93 -5.96 -5.36 -2.94
N THR A 94 -4.97 -6.16 -2.55
CA THR A 94 -4.42 -7.19 -3.41
C THR A 94 -4.00 -8.43 -2.63
N ASN A 95 -4.00 -9.57 -3.31
CA ASN A 95 -3.47 -10.83 -2.80
C ASN A 95 -2.21 -11.22 -3.61
N PRO A 96 -1.00 -11.06 -3.05
CA PRO A 96 0.24 -11.42 -3.74
C PRO A 96 0.55 -12.92 -3.71
N PHE A 97 -0.25 -13.75 -3.04
CA PHE A 97 0.04 -15.18 -2.87
C PHE A 97 0.23 -15.90 -4.19
N ARG A 98 -0.55 -15.53 -5.22
CA ARG A 98 -0.44 -16.12 -6.57
C ARG A 98 0.94 -15.92 -7.20
N LYS A 99 1.64 -14.82 -6.87
CA LYS A 99 3.03 -14.56 -7.30
C LYS A 99 4.07 -15.47 -6.67
N LEU A 100 3.78 -16.03 -5.50
CA LEU A 100 4.68 -17.00 -4.87
C LEU A 100 4.55 -18.38 -5.50
N LEU A 101 3.38 -18.70 -6.08
CA LEU A 101 3.08 -20.02 -6.64
C LEU A 101 3.37 -20.13 -8.14
N HIS A 102 3.34 -19.02 -8.87
CA HIS A 102 3.45 -19.03 -10.33
C HIS A 102 4.51 -18.03 -10.84
N THR A 103 5.17 -18.38 -11.95
CA THR A 103 6.27 -17.59 -12.51
C THR A 103 5.82 -16.34 -13.28
N LYS A 104 4.65 -16.39 -13.93
CA LYS A 104 4.08 -15.28 -14.72
C LYS A 104 2.57 -15.09 -14.48
N PRO A 105 2.12 -14.88 -13.23
CA PRO A 105 0.71 -14.66 -12.97
C PRO A 105 0.34 -13.23 -13.35
N GLU A 106 -0.85 -13.10 -13.92
CA GLU A 106 -1.57 -11.83 -13.98
C GLU A 106 -1.72 -11.28 -12.57
N HIS A 107 -1.54 -9.96 -12.44
CA HIS A 107 -1.64 -9.30 -11.16
C HIS A 107 -2.96 -8.57 -11.05
N TRP A 108 -3.80 -9.04 -10.14
CA TRP A 108 -5.11 -8.46 -9.90
C TRP A 108 -5.06 -7.55 -8.67
N GLN A 109 -5.62 -6.36 -8.82
CA GLN A 109 -5.78 -5.39 -7.75
C GLN A 109 -7.19 -4.82 -7.83
N GLN A 110 -7.81 -4.59 -6.68
CA GLN A 110 -9.15 -4.02 -6.61
C GLN A 110 -9.13 -2.83 -5.67
N TYR A 111 -9.84 -1.75 -6.03
CA TYR A 111 -10.13 -0.69 -5.08
C TYR A 111 -11.20 -1.17 -4.11
N TRP A 112 -10.95 -1.02 -2.82
CA TRP A 112 -12.01 -1.10 -1.82
C TRP A 112 -12.94 0.10 -2.01
N PHE A 113 -12.37 1.31 -2.02
CA PHE A 113 -13.08 2.54 -2.35
C PHE A 113 -12.11 3.63 -2.79
N THR A 114 -12.68 4.72 -3.31
CA THR A 114 -11.97 6.00 -3.40
C THR A 114 -12.76 7.07 -2.65
N HIS A 115 -12.04 8.02 -2.06
CA HIS A 115 -12.59 9.10 -1.28
C HIS A 115 -12.15 10.43 -1.87
N GLU A 116 -13.08 11.37 -1.99
CA GLU A 116 -12.79 12.76 -2.35
C GLU A 116 -13.28 13.67 -1.24
N TRP A 117 -12.48 14.70 -0.92
CA TRP A 117 -12.85 15.73 0.03
C TRP A 117 -12.63 17.13 -0.56
N VAL A 118 -13.56 18.03 -0.26
CA VAL A 118 -13.48 19.44 -0.65
C VAL A 118 -13.76 20.31 0.58
N ALA A 119 -12.93 21.32 0.80
CA ALA A 119 -13.11 22.28 1.87
C ALA A 119 -14.44 23.06 1.70
N GLY A 120 -15.08 23.38 2.82
CA GLY A 120 -16.24 24.26 2.83
C GLY A 120 -15.86 25.71 2.51
N PRO A 121 -16.85 26.60 2.30
CA PRO A 121 -16.59 28.03 2.10
C PRO A 121 -15.98 28.70 3.33
N ASP A 122 -16.26 28.18 4.52
CA ASP A 122 -15.69 28.65 5.78
C ASP A 122 -14.39 27.90 6.07
N ALA A 123 -13.32 28.62 6.43
CA ALA A 123 -12.01 28.04 6.73
C ALA A 123 -12.06 27.04 7.91
N ASP A 124 -12.96 27.27 8.87
CA ASP A 124 -13.21 26.38 10.02
C ASP A 124 -14.43 25.45 9.79
N GLY A 125 -15.04 25.49 8.61
CA GLY A 125 -16.22 24.72 8.27
C GLY A 125 -15.90 23.25 8.01
N SER A 126 -16.85 22.35 8.32
CA SER A 126 -16.74 20.95 7.91
C SER A 126 -16.79 20.85 6.39
N GLY A 127 -15.72 20.34 5.77
CA GLY A 127 -15.70 20.08 4.33
C GLY A 127 -16.68 18.98 3.91
N THR A 128 -16.89 18.84 2.60
CA THR A 128 -17.76 17.80 2.03
C THR A 128 -16.93 16.59 1.62
N SER A 129 -17.35 15.40 2.06
CA SER A 129 -16.73 14.12 1.72
C SER A 129 -17.64 13.32 0.78
N ARG A 130 -17.03 12.62 -0.19
CA ARG A 130 -17.70 11.69 -1.09
C ARG A 130 -16.91 10.38 -1.16
N PHE A 131 -17.63 9.27 -1.16
CA PHE A 131 -17.08 7.94 -1.40
C PHE A 131 -17.56 7.41 -2.74
N PHE A 132 -16.69 6.68 -3.42
CA PHE A 132 -17.02 5.90 -4.60
C PHE A 132 -16.71 4.43 -4.31
N ASP A 133 -17.63 3.57 -4.74
CA ASP A 133 -17.65 2.13 -4.47
C ASP A 133 -17.97 1.34 -5.75
N GLY A 134 -18.00 0.01 -5.64
CA GLY A 134 -18.43 -0.87 -6.73
C GLY A 134 -17.33 -1.14 -7.77
N TYR A 135 -16.07 -0.96 -7.40
CA TYR A 135 -14.94 -1.26 -8.26
C TYR A 135 -14.80 -2.76 -8.50
N LYS A 136 -14.50 -3.11 -9.74
CA LYS A 136 -14.12 -4.48 -10.11
C LYS A 136 -12.62 -4.65 -9.92
N ALA A 137 -12.18 -5.90 -9.71
CA ALA A 137 -10.77 -6.23 -9.80
C ALA A 137 -10.26 -5.95 -11.22
N GLU A 138 -9.12 -5.28 -11.32
CA GLU A 138 -8.45 -4.96 -12.57
C GLU A 138 -7.10 -5.65 -12.63
N GLU A 139 -6.71 -6.08 -13.83
CA GLU A 139 -5.35 -6.53 -14.08
C GLU A 139 -4.43 -5.31 -14.17
N ASN A 140 -3.36 -5.30 -13.37
CA ASN A 140 -2.44 -4.19 -13.28
C ASN A 140 -1.02 -4.65 -13.62
N GLN A 141 -0.39 -3.98 -14.58
CA GLN A 141 0.99 -4.30 -14.98
C GLN A 141 1.97 -3.79 -13.92
N LEU A 142 2.68 -4.72 -13.28
CA LEU A 142 3.74 -4.42 -12.31
C LEU A 142 5.10 -4.17 -12.97
N ALA A 143 5.10 -3.79 -14.25
CA ALA A 143 6.27 -3.47 -15.03
C ALA A 143 6.48 -1.96 -15.09
N LYS A 144 7.72 -1.52 -14.80
CA LYS A 144 8.14 -0.13 -14.88
C LYS A 144 8.14 0.35 -16.34
N ASN A 145 7.04 0.91 -16.79
CA ASN A 145 7.10 2.03 -17.72
C ASN A 145 7.10 3.31 -16.87
N LEU A 146 8.25 3.61 -16.24
CA LEU A 146 8.47 4.87 -15.52
C LEU A 146 8.12 6.09 -16.42
N ALA A 147 8.26 5.93 -17.73
CA ALA A 147 7.96 6.93 -18.73
C ALA A 147 6.46 7.19 -18.97
N SER A 148 5.55 6.24 -18.64
CA SER A 148 4.13 6.36 -19.01
C SER A 148 3.23 6.86 -17.88
N ARG A 149 3.69 6.84 -16.63
CA ARG A 149 2.91 7.33 -15.48
C ARG A 149 3.12 8.82 -15.21
N THR A 150 4.32 9.30 -15.48
CA THR A 150 4.60 10.73 -15.52
C THR A 150 3.98 11.27 -16.79
N ARG A 151 2.90 12.04 -16.69
CA ARG A 151 2.49 12.91 -17.81
C ARG A 151 3.62 13.93 -18.00
N HIS A 152 4.59 13.61 -18.82
CA HIS A 152 5.64 14.54 -19.21
C HIS A 152 4.98 15.62 -20.06
N ILE A 153 4.64 16.75 -19.44
CA ILE A 153 4.45 18.00 -20.15
C ILE A 153 5.81 18.67 -20.13
N ALA A 154 6.45 18.78 -21.30
CA ALA A 154 7.74 19.46 -21.47
C ALA A 154 8.84 18.98 -20.49
N ASP A 155 9.15 17.67 -20.49
CA ASP A 155 10.22 17.04 -19.70
C ASP A 155 10.13 17.18 -18.17
N CYS A 156 9.05 17.76 -17.64
CA CYS A 156 8.86 17.92 -16.19
C CYS A 156 8.02 16.76 -15.61
N SER A 157 8.45 16.21 -14.48
CA SER A 157 7.69 15.19 -13.77
C SER A 157 6.53 15.81 -12.99
N ILE A 158 5.30 15.57 -13.42
CA ILE A 158 4.09 16.05 -12.72
C ILE A 158 3.78 15.11 -11.57
N THR A 159 3.73 15.66 -10.36
CA THR A 159 3.18 14.99 -9.17
C THR A 159 1.87 15.67 -8.80
N SER A 160 0.79 14.90 -8.68
CA SER A 160 -0.50 15.42 -8.22
C SER A 160 -0.45 15.65 -6.70
N ILE A 161 -0.80 16.85 -6.28
CA ILE A 161 -0.97 17.21 -4.87
C ILE A 161 -2.47 17.12 -4.56
N TYR A 162 -2.81 16.36 -3.54
CA TYR A 162 -4.19 16.17 -3.08
C TYR A 162 -4.41 16.92 -1.77
N GLU A 163 -5.61 17.43 -1.58
CA GLU A 163 -6.06 18.04 -0.32
C GLU A 163 -5.87 17.08 0.85
N GLU A 164 -5.38 17.59 1.99
CA GLU A 164 -5.08 16.77 3.17
C GLU A 164 -6.30 15.97 3.65
N GLY A 165 -7.50 16.57 3.57
CA GLY A 165 -8.75 15.91 3.92
C GLY A 165 -9.03 14.63 3.11
N THR A 166 -8.48 14.52 1.90
CA THR A 166 -8.67 13.37 1.00
C THR A 166 -7.82 12.16 1.40
N HIS A 167 -6.69 12.38 2.06
CA HIS A 167 -5.64 11.37 2.27
C HIS A 167 -6.11 10.17 3.10
N VAL A 168 -5.65 8.96 2.74
CA VAL A 168 -5.84 7.76 3.59
C VAL A 168 -4.69 7.68 4.60
N THR A 169 -4.95 8.11 5.83
CA THR A 169 -3.91 8.32 6.85
C THR A 169 -3.55 7.05 7.62
N ALA A 170 -4.50 6.12 7.77
CA ALA A 170 -4.26 4.84 8.43
C ALA A 170 -5.16 3.74 7.88
N LEU A 171 -4.65 2.51 7.91
CA LEU A 171 -5.36 1.30 7.51
C LEU A 171 -5.14 0.19 8.54
N GLY A 172 -6.12 -0.67 8.71
CA GLY A 172 -6.00 -1.81 9.61
C GLY A 172 -6.89 -2.98 9.22
N TRP A 173 -6.38 -4.19 9.39
CA TRP A 173 -7.19 -5.41 9.41
C TRP A 173 -7.59 -5.73 10.85
N ASN A 174 -8.75 -6.34 11.03
CA ASN A 174 -9.15 -6.86 12.32
C ASN A 174 -8.28 -8.08 12.68
N PRO A 175 -7.57 -8.08 13.82
CA PRO A 175 -6.64 -9.15 14.19
C PRO A 175 -7.37 -10.44 14.61
N ASN A 176 -8.68 -10.38 14.89
CA ASN A 176 -9.44 -11.54 15.34
C ASN A 176 -9.78 -12.47 14.19
N ARG A 177 -9.42 -13.76 14.32
CA ARG A 177 -9.66 -14.79 13.29
C ARG A 177 -11.10 -14.82 12.75
N ARG A 178 -12.10 -14.64 13.63
CA ARG A 178 -13.53 -14.70 13.26
C ARG A 178 -13.98 -13.54 12.37
N CYS A 179 -13.26 -12.43 12.41
CA CYS A 179 -13.59 -11.21 11.70
C CYS A 179 -12.39 -10.74 10.86
N ALA A 180 -11.49 -11.64 10.47
CA ALA A 180 -10.20 -11.26 9.88
C ALA A 180 -10.34 -10.48 8.57
N ALA A 181 -11.48 -10.62 7.88
CA ALA A 181 -11.79 -9.87 6.67
C ALA A 181 -12.33 -8.45 6.92
N TRP A 182 -12.58 -8.07 8.19
CA TRP A 182 -12.96 -6.71 8.54
C TRP A 182 -11.75 -5.79 8.43
N ALA A 183 -11.92 -4.69 7.71
CA ALA A 183 -10.91 -3.66 7.54
C ALA A 183 -11.42 -2.31 8.02
N CYS A 184 -10.49 -1.44 8.39
CA CYS A 184 -10.76 -0.03 8.65
C CYS A 184 -9.81 0.87 7.84
N ALA A 185 -10.32 2.03 7.44
CA ALA A 185 -9.58 3.09 6.78
C ALA A 185 -9.90 4.44 7.42
N ALA A 186 -8.87 5.12 7.93
CA ALA A 186 -8.96 6.47 8.45
C ALA A 186 -8.56 7.46 7.36
N LEU A 187 -9.30 8.57 7.27
CA LEU A 187 -9.14 9.61 6.28
C LEU A 187 -8.66 10.91 6.92
N GLY A 188 -7.98 11.76 6.16
CA GLY A 188 -7.47 13.04 6.63
C GLY A 188 -8.57 14.01 7.07
N CYS A 189 -9.78 13.87 6.53
CA CYS A 189 -10.95 14.64 6.95
C CYS A 189 -11.54 14.20 8.31
N GLY A 190 -10.94 13.21 8.99
CA GLY A 190 -11.38 12.71 10.28
C GLY A 190 -12.43 11.59 10.22
N LEU A 191 -12.86 11.18 9.02
CA LEU A 191 -13.77 10.05 8.85
C LEU A 191 -13.05 8.70 8.97
N LEU A 192 -13.75 7.71 9.51
CA LEU A 192 -13.32 6.32 9.58
C LEU A 192 -14.34 5.45 8.86
N ARG A 193 -13.87 4.67 7.88
CA ARG A 193 -14.67 3.65 7.20
C ARG A 193 -14.31 2.28 7.71
N VAL A 194 -15.30 1.44 8.00
CA VAL A 194 -15.12 0.09 8.53
C VAL A 194 -16.06 -0.87 7.82
N GLU A 195 -15.52 -1.90 7.15
CA GLU A 195 -16.31 -2.85 6.36
C GLU A 195 -15.74 -4.27 6.40
N ASP A 196 -16.60 -5.25 6.11
CA ASP A 196 -16.22 -6.64 5.88
C ASP A 196 -15.90 -6.88 4.40
N LEU A 197 -14.62 -7.10 4.08
CA LEU A 197 -14.15 -7.24 2.71
C LEU A 197 -14.28 -8.67 2.16
N ALA A 198 -14.81 -9.63 2.94
CA ALA A 198 -15.08 -10.97 2.42
C ALA A 198 -16.41 -11.10 1.68
N ILE A 199 -17.32 -10.13 1.84
CA ILE A 199 -18.71 -10.18 1.34
C ILE A 199 -18.91 -9.21 0.15
N SER A 200 -17.87 -8.46 -0.25
CA SER A 200 -17.92 -7.43 -1.30
C SER A 200 -17.96 -7.99 -2.72
#